data_AF-A0A941NTL8-F1
#
_entry.id   AF-A0A941NTL8-F1
#
_cell.length_a   1.000
_cell.length_b   1.000
_cell.length_c   1.000
_cell.angle_alpha   90.00
_cell.angle_beta   90.00
_cell.angle_gamma   90.00
#
_symmetry.space_group_name_H-M   'P 1'
#
loop_
_entity.id
_entity.type
_entity.pdbx_description
1 polymer ?
#
loop_
_entity_poly.entity_id
_entity_poly.type
_entity_poly.pdbx_seq_one_letter_code
_entity_poly.pdbx_strand_id
1 'polypeptide(L)'
;MIKNQLLTVLKAQAQWLAPWLEITVFGENNAVWQFGTAFCASKQDGEPQLKEGTFIETLSNAKKVKTHTLSLRDNELGKVTIRMRFDITWISNGFFELKQFINQEDLGEKSQGWEASAIEAIQYFIKSKKLKFGALSRLEMRELILNLYEKDLLNYKDATKWLANYLSLSRATIYNYLNWAKSVRKIHIHQVDAFSDKPFAGNPAGVVLDADNLDVETMKSITKELNNAETSFVLPSSIADVKMRYFTPLGLEMSFCGHSTVGALYMLAKEKRLKMNQPGIYQFSVETGAGVIPMGCKVLPEGEISVNFQSPEIKLAQSDITHQEVAEILDIPENHVNFTHALYYEKTNKNLFITVNDLKSLEDIESSPKTVSKFCKDNAIHVICVLTPQAFSSENQIHMRCFAPLVGINEDIFTGSVLGGLIAYAHKNKIIKENEGEIGVEQGHFLSRPGEVRVQYKVKKNQYTVQVFAKANHFFSTQIVL
;
A
#
# COMPACT_ATOMS: atom_id res chain seq x y z
N MET A 1 -8.18 12.20 -12.98
CA MET A 1 -9.46 12.53 -13.65
C MET A 1 -9.25 12.97 -15.09
N ILE A 2 -8.44 14.00 -15.35
CA ILE A 2 -8.08 14.49 -16.70
C ILE A 2 -7.54 13.37 -17.60
N LYS A 3 -6.56 12.55 -17.15
CA LYS A 3 -6.03 11.40 -17.92
C LYS A 3 -7.16 10.47 -18.42
N ASN A 4 -8.13 10.17 -17.57
CA ASN A 4 -9.24 9.27 -17.89
C ASN A 4 -10.30 9.93 -18.78
N GLN A 5 -10.63 11.21 -18.56
CA GLN A 5 -11.51 11.96 -19.46
C GLN A 5 -10.87 12.18 -20.84
N LEU A 6 -9.56 12.48 -20.90
CA LEU A 6 -8.78 12.51 -22.13
C LEU A 6 -8.81 11.16 -22.82
N LEU A 7 -8.54 10.07 -22.10
CA LEU A 7 -8.60 8.71 -22.64
C LEU A 7 -9.99 8.37 -23.16
N THR A 8 -11.06 8.84 -22.52
CA THR A 8 -12.45 8.64 -23.00
C THR A 8 -12.75 9.45 -24.25
N VAL A 9 -12.37 10.73 -24.30
CA VAL A 9 -12.52 11.59 -25.50
C VAL A 9 -11.68 11.05 -26.66
N LEU A 10 -10.43 10.68 -26.37
CA LEU A 10 -9.54 10.05 -27.35
C LEU A 10 -10.09 8.70 -27.80
N LYS A 11 -10.60 7.83 -26.92
CA LYS A 11 -11.23 6.57 -27.34
C LYS A 11 -12.49 6.78 -28.20
N ALA A 12 -13.31 7.77 -27.85
CA ALA A 12 -14.50 8.13 -28.63
C ALA A 12 -14.16 8.69 -30.02
N GLN A 13 -13.01 9.36 -30.16
CA GLN A 13 -12.56 9.96 -31.42
C GLN A 13 -11.48 9.14 -32.17
N ALA A 14 -10.85 8.15 -31.52
CA ALA A 14 -9.77 7.32 -32.05
C ALA A 14 -10.22 6.00 -32.67
N GLN A 15 -11.53 5.77 -32.84
CA GLN A 15 -12.07 4.62 -33.58
C GLN A 15 -11.52 4.51 -35.03
N TRP A 16 -10.86 5.54 -35.54
CA TRP A 16 -10.38 5.65 -36.92
C TRP A 16 -8.87 5.84 -37.06
N LEU A 17 -8.12 5.68 -35.97
CA LEU A 17 -6.76 6.16 -35.83
C LEU A 17 -5.76 5.01 -35.59
N ALA A 18 -4.76 4.88 -36.46
CA ALA A 18 -3.51 4.17 -36.19
C ALA A 18 -2.26 5.09 -36.05
N PRO A 19 -2.31 6.25 -35.34
CA PRO A 19 -1.12 7.02 -35.05
C PRO A 19 -0.51 6.63 -33.70
N TRP A 20 0.82 6.74 -33.65
CA TRP A 20 1.55 6.96 -32.42
C TRP A 20 1.20 8.34 -31.88
N LEU A 21 0.88 8.48 -30.59
CA LEU A 21 0.33 9.71 -30.00
C LEU A 21 1.16 10.15 -28.78
N GLU A 22 1.90 11.25 -28.92
CA GLU A 22 2.46 11.99 -27.78
C GLU A 22 1.40 12.98 -27.29
N ILE A 23 1.04 12.94 -26.01
CA ILE A 23 0.11 13.89 -25.39
C ILE A 23 0.84 14.69 -24.33
N THR A 24 0.92 16.01 -24.54
CA THR A 24 1.36 16.96 -23.52
C THR A 24 0.19 17.82 -23.09
N VAL A 25 -0.17 17.75 -21.82
CA VAL A 25 -1.20 18.60 -21.21
C VAL A 25 -0.51 19.79 -20.55
N PHE A 26 -0.93 20.99 -20.93
CA PHE A 26 -0.48 22.28 -20.45
C PHE A 26 -1.60 22.95 -19.64
N GLY A 27 -1.29 23.63 -18.54
CA GLY A 27 -2.24 24.52 -17.83
C GLY A 27 -2.27 25.95 -18.36
N GLU A 28 -2.96 26.84 -17.64
CA GLU A 28 -3.26 28.24 -18.04
C GLU A 28 -2.04 29.10 -18.40
N ASN A 29 -0.84 28.69 -17.97
CA ASN A 29 0.42 29.40 -18.18
C ASN A 29 1.42 28.66 -19.09
N ASN A 30 0.93 27.77 -19.96
CA ASN A 30 1.74 26.81 -20.74
C ASN A 30 2.61 25.90 -19.84
N ALA A 31 2.16 25.64 -18.62
CA ALA A 31 2.82 24.75 -17.66
C ALA A 31 2.51 23.29 -18.00
N VAL A 32 3.51 22.45 -18.28
CA VAL A 32 3.25 21.02 -18.55
C VAL A 32 2.78 20.33 -17.28
N TRP A 33 1.50 19.98 -17.23
CA TRP A 33 0.86 19.28 -16.12
C TRP A 33 0.96 17.77 -16.24
N GLN A 34 0.91 17.26 -17.47
CA GLN A 34 1.01 15.82 -17.72
C GLN A 34 1.69 15.57 -19.06
N PHE A 35 2.57 14.59 -19.09
CA PHE A 35 3.15 14.05 -20.31
C PHE A 35 2.77 12.57 -20.36
N GLY A 36 2.16 12.14 -21.45
CA GLY A 36 1.78 10.75 -21.67
C GLY A 36 2.09 10.36 -23.10
N THR A 37 2.52 9.12 -23.30
CA THR A 37 2.69 8.53 -24.63
C THR A 37 1.74 7.34 -24.74
N ALA A 38 1.01 7.26 -25.84
CA ALA A 38 0.12 6.15 -26.13
C ALA A 38 0.30 5.76 -27.59
N PHE A 39 0.27 4.46 -27.87
CA PHE A 39 0.21 3.98 -29.24
C PHE A 39 -1.05 3.15 -29.46
N CYS A 40 -1.64 3.30 -30.64
CA CYS A 40 -2.72 2.44 -31.11
C CYS A 40 -2.09 1.25 -31.87
N ALA A 41 -2.23 0.03 -31.33
CA ALA A 41 -1.88 -1.17 -32.07
C ALA A 41 -3.03 -1.56 -33.01
N SER A 42 -2.74 -1.84 -34.29
CA SER A 42 -3.77 -2.20 -35.28
C SER A 42 -4.43 -3.56 -35.01
N LYS A 43 -5.64 -3.69 -35.58
CA LYS A 43 -6.73 -4.67 -35.43
C LYS A 43 -6.34 -6.15 -35.18
N GLN A 44 -6.72 -6.65 -34.02
CA GLN A 44 -7.66 -7.78 -33.99
C GLN A 44 -9.03 -7.20 -33.60
N ASP A 45 -10.07 -7.54 -34.36
CA ASP A 45 -11.49 -7.23 -34.11
C ASP A 45 -12.00 -5.79 -34.28
N GLY A 46 -11.19 -4.86 -34.82
CA GLY A 46 -11.69 -3.54 -35.25
C GLY A 46 -11.80 -2.48 -34.15
N GLU A 47 -11.54 -2.82 -32.88
CA GLU A 47 -11.38 -1.85 -31.80
C GLU A 47 -9.91 -1.43 -31.61
N PRO A 48 -9.61 -0.13 -31.51
CA PRO A 48 -8.26 0.36 -31.23
C PRO A 48 -7.85 0.01 -29.79
N GLN A 49 -6.80 -0.80 -29.63
CA GLN A 49 -6.17 -1.02 -28.33
C GLN A 49 -5.06 0.01 -28.10
N LEU A 50 -5.30 0.93 -27.16
CA LEU A 50 -4.26 1.81 -26.64
C LEU A 50 -3.36 1.02 -25.71
N LYS A 51 -2.08 0.90 -26.07
CA LYS A 51 -1.04 0.33 -25.22
C LYS A 51 -0.12 1.46 -24.76
N GLU A 52 0.33 1.38 -23.51
CA GLU A 52 1.46 2.20 -23.04
C GLU A 52 2.71 1.65 -23.73
N GLY A 53 3.42 2.53 -24.44
CA GLY A 53 4.69 2.24 -25.11
C GLY A 53 5.66 3.37 -24.82
N THR A 54 6.94 3.15 -25.11
CA THR A 54 7.93 4.18 -24.80
C THR A 54 7.88 5.29 -25.83
N PHE A 55 8.23 6.51 -25.41
CA PHE A 55 8.40 7.67 -26.31
C PHE A 55 9.33 7.37 -27.51
N ILE A 56 10.27 6.42 -27.31
CA ILE A 56 11.24 5.96 -28.30
C ILE A 56 10.58 5.17 -29.44
N GLU A 57 9.62 4.29 -29.15
CA GLU A 57 8.93 3.47 -30.17
C GLU A 57 8.09 4.35 -31.12
N THR A 58 7.58 5.48 -30.60
CA THR A 58 6.82 6.49 -31.33
C THR A 58 7.66 7.26 -32.34
N LEU A 59 8.85 7.73 -31.95
CA LEU A 59 9.67 8.60 -32.80
C LEU A 59 10.61 7.84 -33.75
N SER A 60 11.08 6.65 -33.37
CA SER A 60 12.03 5.87 -34.17
C SER A 60 11.43 5.30 -35.47
N ASN A 61 10.11 5.10 -35.51
CA ASN A 61 9.40 4.56 -36.68
C ASN A 61 8.66 5.63 -37.50
N ALA A 62 8.58 6.86 -36.99
CA ALA A 62 7.78 7.93 -37.59
C ALA A 62 8.50 8.59 -38.77
N LYS A 63 7.86 8.69 -39.94
CA LYS A 63 8.46 9.36 -41.12
C LYS A 63 7.91 10.76 -41.40
N LYS A 64 6.74 11.14 -40.85
CA LYS A 64 6.09 12.45 -41.03
C LYS A 64 5.24 12.80 -39.80
N VAL A 65 5.74 13.58 -38.85
CA VAL A 65 5.02 13.93 -37.62
C VAL A 65 4.25 15.24 -37.77
N LYS A 66 2.94 15.26 -37.47
CA LYS A 66 2.12 16.47 -37.30
C LYS A 66 1.83 16.73 -35.82
N THR A 67 1.71 18.01 -35.48
CA THR A 67 1.35 18.47 -34.13
C THR A 67 0.00 19.15 -34.18
N HIS A 68 -0.91 18.78 -33.30
CA HIS A 68 -2.20 19.45 -33.11
C HIS A 68 -2.34 19.91 -31.67
N THR A 69 -2.96 21.06 -31.45
CA THR A 69 -3.07 21.67 -30.11
C THR A 69 -4.53 22.04 -29.84
N LEU A 70 -5.11 21.46 -28.79
CA LEU A 70 -6.48 21.73 -28.36
C LEU A 70 -6.47 22.57 -27.08
N SER A 71 -7.13 23.71 -27.05
CA SER A 71 -7.37 24.44 -25.80
C SER A 71 -8.74 24.12 -25.24
N LEU A 72 -8.79 23.53 -24.05
CA LEU A 72 -9.99 23.29 -23.25
C LEU A 72 -10.06 24.29 -22.09
N ARG A 73 -11.26 24.53 -21.56
CA ARG A 73 -11.45 25.33 -20.35
C ARG A 73 -12.20 24.47 -19.34
N ASP A 74 -11.57 24.24 -18.20
CA ASP A 74 -12.13 23.47 -17.09
C ASP A 74 -12.46 24.40 -15.92
N ASN A 75 -13.52 24.10 -15.17
CA ASN A 75 -14.05 24.99 -14.14
C ASN A 75 -13.19 25.02 -12.87
N GLU A 76 -12.40 23.99 -12.59
CA GLU A 76 -11.50 23.92 -11.43
C GLU A 76 -10.05 24.26 -11.81
N LEU A 77 -9.67 23.95 -13.04
CA LEU A 77 -8.29 24.00 -13.52
C LEU A 77 -8.01 25.17 -14.49
N GLY A 78 -9.04 25.82 -14.99
CA GLY A 78 -8.90 26.90 -15.97
C GLY A 78 -8.59 26.42 -17.39
N LYS A 79 -8.01 27.28 -18.23
CA LYS A 79 -7.58 26.97 -19.61
C LYS A 79 -6.46 25.92 -19.63
N VAL A 80 -6.77 24.73 -20.13
CA VAL A 80 -5.84 23.63 -20.37
C VAL A 80 -5.55 23.55 -21.86
N THR A 81 -4.29 23.41 -22.26
CA THR A 81 -3.90 23.18 -23.65
C THR A 81 -3.36 21.76 -23.80
N ILE A 82 -3.85 20.98 -24.74
CA ILE A 82 -3.44 19.60 -24.99
C ILE A 82 -2.74 19.59 -26.34
N ARG A 83 -1.44 19.32 -26.35
CA ARG A 83 -0.67 19.10 -27.57
C ARG A 83 -0.61 17.61 -27.85
N MET A 84 -0.92 17.25 -29.09
CA MET A 84 -0.88 15.91 -29.63
C MET A 84 0.13 15.88 -30.77
N ARG A 85 1.10 14.96 -30.75
CA ARG A 85 1.98 14.72 -31.91
C ARG A 85 1.71 13.33 -32.47
N PHE A 86 1.54 13.23 -33.79
CA PHE A 86 1.22 11.98 -34.48
C PHE A 86 1.93 11.81 -35.81
N ASP A 87 2.34 10.58 -36.13
CA ASP A 87 2.93 10.23 -37.43
C ASP A 87 1.84 10.01 -38.51
N ILE A 88 1.84 10.85 -39.54
CA ILE A 88 0.90 10.80 -40.68
C ILE A 88 1.40 9.92 -41.83
N THR A 89 2.56 9.28 -41.70
CA THR A 89 3.15 8.42 -42.77
C THR A 89 2.23 7.28 -43.20
N TRP A 90 1.40 6.78 -42.29
CA TRP A 90 0.48 5.65 -42.51
C TRP A 90 -0.88 6.06 -43.09
N ILE A 91 -1.12 7.35 -43.34
CA ILE A 91 -2.37 7.87 -43.89
C ILE A 91 -2.29 7.84 -45.43
N SER A 92 -2.47 6.65 -46.04
CA SER A 92 -2.60 6.54 -47.50
C SER A 92 -4.07 6.66 -47.95
N ASN A 93 -4.35 7.67 -48.79
CA ASN A 93 -5.47 7.84 -49.72
C ASN A 93 -6.95 7.66 -49.26
N GLY A 94 -7.26 7.55 -47.97
CA GLY A 94 -8.61 7.16 -47.54
C GLY A 94 -9.49 8.15 -46.78
N PHE A 95 -9.02 9.32 -46.35
CA PHE A 95 -9.77 10.10 -45.36
C PHE A 95 -9.92 11.59 -45.69
N PHE A 96 -11.04 11.93 -46.34
CA PHE A 96 -11.43 13.30 -46.66
C PHE A 96 -11.76 14.12 -45.39
N GLU A 97 -12.31 13.47 -44.36
CA GLU A 97 -12.73 14.11 -43.09
C GLU A 97 -11.54 14.41 -42.16
N LEU A 98 -10.51 13.55 -42.11
CA LEU A 98 -9.28 13.79 -41.35
C LEU A 98 -8.41 14.90 -41.96
N LYS A 99 -8.41 15.04 -43.29
CA LYS A 99 -7.82 16.22 -43.96
C LYS A 99 -8.50 17.52 -43.53
N GLN A 100 -9.81 17.52 -43.26
CA GLN A 100 -10.49 18.71 -42.76
C GLN A 100 -10.20 19.00 -41.29
N PHE A 101 -10.14 17.96 -40.42
CA PHE A 101 -9.77 18.12 -39.01
C PHE A 101 -8.34 18.62 -38.83
N ILE A 102 -7.39 18.09 -39.62
CA ILE A 102 -5.97 18.49 -39.58
C ILE A 102 -5.73 19.86 -40.24
N ASN A 103 -6.59 20.30 -41.17
CA ASN A 103 -6.45 21.58 -41.88
C ASN A 103 -7.15 22.76 -41.19
N GLN A 104 -7.79 22.57 -40.04
CA GLN A 104 -8.25 23.70 -39.21
C GLN A 104 -7.09 24.17 -38.31
N GLU A 105 -6.55 25.34 -38.66
CA GLU A 105 -5.35 26.00 -38.11
C GLU A 105 -4.07 25.15 -38.12
N ASP A 106 -3.42 25.15 -39.29
CA ASP A 106 -2.03 24.73 -39.46
C ASP A 106 -1.11 25.80 -38.86
N LEU A 107 -0.60 25.60 -37.64
CA LEU A 107 0.43 26.47 -37.03
C LEU A 107 1.84 26.26 -37.63
N GLY A 108 1.93 25.59 -38.77
CA GLY A 108 3.16 25.40 -39.54
C GLY A 108 3.89 24.12 -39.16
N GLU A 109 4.34 23.40 -40.19
CA GLU A 109 5.24 22.26 -40.06
C GLU A 109 6.57 22.72 -39.43
N LYS A 110 6.79 22.37 -38.16
CA LYS A 110 8.14 22.15 -37.64
C LYS A 110 8.18 20.79 -36.99
N SER A 111 8.84 19.85 -37.66
CA SER A 111 9.40 18.65 -37.02
C SER A 111 10.24 19.11 -35.84
N GLN A 112 9.69 19.00 -34.63
CA GLN A 112 10.43 19.24 -33.39
C GLN A 112 10.84 17.88 -32.83
N GLY A 113 12.14 17.63 -32.76
CA GLY A 113 12.69 16.43 -32.13
C GLY A 113 12.46 16.41 -30.61
N TRP A 114 12.86 15.31 -29.96
CA TRP A 114 12.77 15.11 -28.52
C TRP A 114 13.48 16.23 -27.71
N GLU A 115 14.46 16.89 -28.32
CA GLU A 115 15.19 18.04 -27.78
C GLU A 115 14.26 19.20 -27.43
N ALA A 116 13.22 19.47 -28.23
CA ALA A 116 12.27 20.54 -27.97
C ALA A 116 11.46 20.27 -26.69
N SER A 117 11.03 19.01 -26.50
CA SER A 117 10.33 18.58 -25.29
C SER A 117 11.25 18.67 -24.05
N ALA A 118 12.54 18.33 -24.20
CA ALA A 118 13.51 18.49 -23.14
C ALA A 118 13.77 19.96 -22.78
N ILE A 119 13.87 20.86 -23.78
CA ILE A 119 14.00 22.31 -23.57
C ILE A 119 12.80 22.85 -22.79
N GLU A 120 11.58 22.51 -23.21
CA GLU A 120 10.35 22.96 -22.56
C GLU A 120 10.29 22.47 -21.10
N ALA A 121 10.65 21.21 -20.84
CA ALA A 121 10.71 20.67 -19.48
C ALA A 121 11.75 21.38 -18.60
N ILE A 122 12.94 21.67 -19.14
CA ILE A 122 13.99 22.43 -18.44
C ILE A 122 13.52 23.84 -18.12
N GLN A 123 12.97 24.56 -19.10
CA GLN A 123 12.48 25.92 -18.91
C GLN A 123 11.34 25.97 -17.89
N TYR A 124 10.45 24.99 -17.91
CA TYR A 124 9.39 24.86 -16.92
C TYR A 124 9.95 24.65 -15.52
N PHE A 125 10.85 23.68 -15.32
CA PHE A 125 11.47 23.40 -14.02
C PHE A 125 12.11 24.65 -13.40
N ILE A 126 12.84 25.41 -14.23
CA ILE A 126 13.50 26.66 -13.83
C ILE A 126 12.46 27.71 -13.44
N LYS A 127 11.45 27.93 -14.28
CA LYS A 127 10.39 28.91 -14.01
C LYS A 127 9.58 28.57 -12.77
N SER A 128 9.18 27.30 -12.59
CA SER A 128 8.35 26.85 -11.47
C SER A 128 9.08 26.97 -10.14
N LYS A 129 10.39 26.76 -10.11
CA LYS A 129 11.22 26.90 -8.92
C LYS A 129 11.87 28.27 -8.76
N LYS A 130 11.53 29.24 -9.62
CA LYS A 130 12.10 30.60 -9.65
C LYS A 130 13.65 30.62 -9.71
N LEU A 131 14.22 29.68 -10.47
CA LEU A 131 15.66 29.51 -10.62
C LEU A 131 16.19 30.35 -11.80
N LYS A 132 17.53 30.50 -11.86
CA LYS A 132 18.21 31.16 -12.97
C LYS A 132 18.90 30.13 -13.87
N PHE A 133 18.54 30.10 -15.15
CA PHE A 133 19.21 29.23 -16.12
C PHE A 133 20.71 29.54 -16.18
N GLY A 134 21.53 28.49 -16.21
CA GLY A 134 23.01 28.59 -16.21
C GLY A 134 23.63 28.83 -14.83
N ALA A 135 22.85 28.97 -13.76
CA ALA A 135 23.34 29.18 -12.39
C ALA A 135 22.67 28.23 -11.38
N LEU A 136 22.37 27.00 -11.81
CA LEU A 136 21.76 25.98 -10.96
C LEU A 136 22.76 25.42 -9.95
N SER A 137 22.33 25.29 -8.70
CA SER A 137 23.09 24.57 -7.68
C SER A 137 23.21 23.07 -8.01
N ARG A 138 24.11 22.36 -7.33
CA ARG A 138 24.26 20.91 -7.50
C ARG A 138 22.97 20.15 -7.19
N LEU A 139 22.19 20.61 -6.20
CA LEU A 139 20.91 20.01 -5.81
C LEU A 139 19.83 20.27 -6.88
N GLU A 140 19.72 21.51 -7.36
CA GLU A 140 18.78 21.87 -8.42
C GLU A 140 19.09 21.13 -9.73
N MET A 141 20.37 20.94 -10.04
CA MET A 141 20.79 20.16 -11.20
C MET A 141 20.42 18.68 -11.06
N ARG A 142 20.59 18.10 -9.86
CA ARG A 142 20.12 16.74 -9.57
C ARG A 142 18.63 16.60 -9.80
N GLU A 143 17.83 17.46 -9.20
CA GLU A 143 16.38 17.45 -9.35
C GLU A 143 15.94 17.63 -10.82
N LEU A 144 16.59 18.54 -11.57
CA LEU A 144 16.32 18.73 -12.99
C LEU A 144 16.58 17.44 -13.77
N ILE A 145 17.75 16.82 -13.58
CA ILE A 145 18.12 15.61 -14.30
C ILE A 145 17.21 14.44 -13.93
N LEU A 146 16.84 14.29 -12.65
CA LEU A 146 15.85 13.30 -12.21
C LEU A 146 14.49 13.54 -12.88
N ASN A 147 14.00 14.78 -12.91
CA ASN A 147 12.74 15.12 -13.55
C ASN A 147 12.73 14.78 -15.05
N LEU A 148 13.83 15.03 -15.75
CA LEU A 148 13.97 14.70 -17.17
C LEU A 148 14.12 13.18 -17.39
N TYR A 149 14.84 12.49 -16.51
CA TYR A 149 14.99 11.04 -16.53
C TYR A 149 13.66 10.32 -16.34
N GLU A 150 12.85 10.71 -15.35
CA GLU A 150 11.53 10.14 -15.07
C GLU A 150 10.50 10.37 -16.18
N LYS A 151 10.75 11.32 -17.08
CA LYS A 151 9.93 11.60 -18.25
C LYS A 151 10.43 10.89 -19.51
N ASP A 152 11.41 10.00 -19.38
CA ASP A 152 12.10 9.31 -20.48
C ASP A 152 12.74 10.26 -21.52
N LEU A 153 12.96 11.52 -21.17
CA LEU A 153 13.52 12.52 -22.09
C LEU A 153 15.04 12.38 -22.27
N LEU A 154 15.70 11.56 -21.45
CA LEU A 154 17.16 11.37 -21.45
C LEU A 154 17.62 9.95 -21.78
N ASN A 155 16.74 9.08 -22.27
CA ASN A 155 17.04 7.66 -22.54
C ASN A 155 17.64 7.41 -23.96
N TYR A 156 18.19 8.44 -24.62
CA TYR A 156 18.72 8.38 -25.99
C TYR A 156 20.26 8.30 -26.03
N LYS A 157 20.80 7.63 -27.06
CA LYS A 157 22.25 7.49 -27.32
C LYS A 157 22.98 8.85 -27.42
N ASP A 158 22.27 9.90 -27.85
CA ASP A 158 22.81 11.26 -27.98
C ASP A 158 22.31 12.25 -26.92
N ALA A 159 21.39 11.85 -26.02
CA ALA A 159 20.79 12.76 -25.04
C ALA A 159 21.82 13.35 -24.07
N THR A 160 22.77 12.54 -23.61
CA THR A 160 23.86 12.99 -22.73
C THR A 160 24.75 14.04 -23.41
N LYS A 161 25.03 13.86 -24.71
CA LYS A 161 25.84 14.81 -25.50
C LYS A 161 25.09 16.10 -25.73
N TRP A 162 23.83 16.01 -26.15
CA TRP A 162 22.99 17.17 -26.37
C TRP A 162 22.77 17.97 -25.08
N LEU A 163 22.43 17.30 -23.98
CA LEU A 163 22.16 17.96 -22.70
C LEU A 163 23.40 18.62 -22.12
N ALA A 164 24.57 17.98 -22.27
CA ALA A 164 25.86 18.58 -21.93
C ALA A 164 26.09 19.89 -22.69
N ASN A 165 25.83 19.92 -24.00
CA ASN A 165 25.94 21.13 -24.79
C ASN A 165 24.90 22.19 -24.38
N TYR A 166 23.65 21.79 -24.16
CA TYR A 166 22.55 22.71 -23.84
C TYR A 166 22.72 23.38 -22.46
N LEU A 167 23.24 22.64 -21.47
CA LEU A 167 23.49 23.15 -20.13
C LEU A 167 24.91 23.71 -19.94
N SER A 168 25.73 23.72 -21.00
CA SER A 168 27.16 24.12 -20.94
C SER A 168 27.96 23.34 -19.89
N LEU A 169 27.75 22.02 -19.82
CA LEU A 169 28.40 21.09 -18.88
C LEU A 169 29.24 20.04 -19.62
N SER A 170 30.17 19.41 -18.92
CA SER A 170 30.90 18.27 -19.47
C SER A 170 29.97 17.04 -19.61
N ARG A 171 30.22 16.18 -20.60
CA ARG A 171 29.48 14.91 -20.74
C ARG A 171 29.64 14.01 -19.52
N ALA A 172 30.82 14.00 -18.90
CA ALA A 172 31.07 13.24 -17.67
C ALA A 172 30.20 13.73 -16.51
N THR A 173 30.00 15.05 -16.39
CA THR A 173 29.13 15.64 -15.38
C THR A 173 27.68 15.21 -15.57
N ILE A 174 27.16 15.28 -16.79
CA ILE A 174 25.79 14.80 -17.10
C ILE A 174 25.67 13.31 -16.85
N TYR A 175 26.66 12.51 -17.25
CA TYR A 175 26.68 11.07 -17.00
C TYR A 175 26.60 10.74 -15.51
N ASN A 176 27.33 11.48 -14.66
CA ASN A 176 27.26 11.29 -13.21
C ASN A 176 25.88 11.65 -12.64
N TYR A 177 25.23 12.72 -13.12
CA TYR A 177 23.86 13.04 -12.69
C TYR A 177 22.85 12.00 -13.18
N LEU A 178 23.01 11.48 -14.39
CA LEU A 178 22.16 10.42 -14.92
C LEU A 178 22.32 9.11 -14.15
N ASN A 179 23.54 8.73 -13.79
CA ASN A 179 23.76 7.55 -12.95
C ASN A 179 23.15 7.74 -11.55
N TRP A 180 23.26 8.94 -10.99
CA TRP A 180 22.57 9.26 -9.74
C TRP A 180 21.05 9.19 -9.91
N ALA A 181 20.47 9.79 -10.96
CA ALA A 181 19.03 9.74 -11.20
C ALA A 181 18.51 8.30 -11.41
N LYS A 182 19.30 7.45 -12.07
CA LYS A 182 19.04 6.02 -12.21
C LYS A 182 19.09 5.26 -10.88
N SER A 183 19.90 5.72 -9.93
CA SER A 183 19.97 5.11 -8.60
C SER A 183 18.88 5.59 -7.65
N VAL A 184 18.22 6.72 -7.94
CA VAL A 184 17.16 7.26 -7.10
C VAL A 184 15.97 6.30 -7.09
N ARG A 185 15.51 5.96 -5.89
CA ARG A 185 14.34 5.10 -5.70
C ARG A 185 13.21 5.90 -5.08
N LYS A 186 12.06 5.86 -5.74
CA LYS A 186 10.81 6.43 -5.25
C LYS A 186 9.95 5.33 -4.65
N ILE A 187 9.69 5.42 -3.35
CA ILE A 187 8.98 4.37 -2.61
C ILE A 187 7.71 4.96 -2.06
N HIS A 188 6.57 4.37 -2.42
CA HIS A 188 5.27 4.73 -1.89
C HIS A 188 5.06 4.04 -0.54
N ILE A 189 4.81 4.84 0.48
CA ILE A 189 4.56 4.38 1.84
C ILE A 189 3.15 4.79 2.25
N HIS A 190 2.45 3.90 2.94
CA HIS A 190 1.11 4.12 3.45
C HIS A 190 1.08 3.93 4.97
N GLN A 191 0.41 4.85 5.66
CA GLN A 191 0.04 4.72 7.06
C GLN A 191 -1.40 4.23 7.13
N VAL A 192 -1.62 3.10 7.80
CA VAL A 192 -2.94 2.46 7.89
C VAL A 192 -3.25 2.13 9.34
N ASP A 193 -4.44 2.46 9.78
CA ASP A 193 -5.01 2.07 11.07
C ASP A 193 -5.79 0.76 10.87
N ALA A 194 -5.22 -0.38 11.25
CA ALA A 194 -5.84 -1.70 11.10
C ALA A 194 -6.81 -2.00 12.26
N PHE A 195 -7.80 -2.86 12.02
CA PHE A 195 -8.84 -3.23 12.99
C PHE A 195 -9.76 -2.07 13.41
N SER A 196 -9.85 -1.02 12.60
CA SER A 196 -10.81 0.07 12.78
C SER A 196 -11.13 0.70 11.42
N ASP A 197 -12.33 1.26 11.26
CA ASP A 197 -12.69 2.11 10.14
C ASP A 197 -12.59 3.62 10.48
N LYS A 198 -12.07 3.95 11.67
CA LYS A 198 -11.89 5.33 12.13
C LYS A 198 -10.42 5.72 12.16
N PRO A 199 -10.07 6.97 11.79
CA PRO A 199 -8.72 7.47 11.94
C PRO A 199 -8.34 7.54 13.43
N PHE A 200 -7.05 7.31 13.73
CA PHE A 200 -6.49 7.32 15.09
C PHE A 200 -7.00 6.21 16.02
N ALA A 201 -7.75 5.25 15.48
CA ALA A 201 -8.26 4.08 16.19
C ALA A 201 -7.58 2.82 15.66
N GLY A 202 -7.74 1.68 16.33
CA GLY A 202 -7.08 0.44 15.93
C GLY A 202 -5.54 0.51 15.92
N ASN A 203 -4.90 -0.51 15.35
CA ASN A 203 -3.46 -0.74 15.42
C ASN A 203 -2.75 -0.14 14.18
N PRO A 204 -1.89 0.88 14.34
CA PRO A 204 -1.21 1.53 13.22
C PRO A 204 -0.17 0.63 12.56
N ALA A 205 -0.12 0.64 11.24
CA ALA A 205 0.78 -0.16 10.42
C ALA A 205 1.39 0.66 9.28
N GLY A 206 2.68 0.42 9.02
CA GLY A 206 3.31 0.84 7.77
C GLY A 206 3.05 -0.18 6.66
N VAL A 207 2.80 0.29 5.44
CA VAL A 207 2.61 -0.59 4.27
C VAL A 207 3.39 -0.03 3.07
N VAL A 208 4.14 -0.90 2.39
CA VAL A 208 4.82 -0.63 1.12
C VAL A 208 4.39 -1.68 0.10
N LEU A 209 3.67 -1.27 -0.93
CA LEU A 209 3.07 -2.21 -1.90
C LEU A 209 4.04 -2.67 -3.00
N ASP A 210 5.00 -1.82 -3.38
CA ASP A 210 5.91 -2.05 -4.51
C ASP A 210 7.35 -2.25 -3.99
N ALA A 211 7.57 -3.30 -3.20
CA ALA A 211 8.83 -3.54 -2.49
C ALA A 211 9.78 -4.54 -3.20
N ASP A 212 9.50 -4.88 -4.46
CA ASP A 212 10.22 -5.86 -5.28
C ASP A 212 11.71 -5.55 -5.45
N ASN A 213 12.06 -4.27 -5.51
CA ASN A 213 13.43 -3.81 -5.71
C ASN A 213 14.17 -3.43 -4.42
N LEU A 214 13.55 -3.56 -3.25
CA LEU A 214 14.14 -3.14 -1.97
C LEU A 214 15.01 -4.25 -1.36
N ASP A 215 16.21 -3.87 -0.91
CA ASP A 215 17.01 -4.77 -0.08
C ASP A 215 16.53 -4.76 1.39
N VAL A 216 16.99 -5.75 2.15
CA VAL A 216 16.57 -5.95 3.55
C VAL A 216 16.93 -4.76 4.44
N GLU A 217 18.10 -4.16 4.22
CA GLU A 217 18.57 -3.03 5.05
C GLU A 217 17.74 -1.77 4.78
N THR A 218 17.29 -1.56 3.54
CA THR A 218 16.35 -0.52 3.17
C THR A 218 14.98 -0.77 3.82
N MET A 219 14.44 -1.99 3.79
CA MET A 219 13.18 -2.33 4.46
C MET A 219 13.23 -2.04 5.97
N LYS A 220 14.31 -2.46 6.64
CA LYS A 220 14.54 -2.17 8.07
C LYS A 220 14.65 -0.67 8.33
N SER A 221 15.37 0.07 7.48
CA SER A 221 15.54 1.52 7.62
C SER A 221 14.21 2.26 7.47
N ILE A 222 13.38 1.89 6.48
CA ILE A 222 12.03 2.44 6.32
C ILE A 222 11.18 2.14 7.55
N THR A 223 11.20 0.90 8.03
CA THR A 223 10.43 0.49 9.21
C THR A 223 10.81 1.32 10.44
N LYS A 224 12.11 1.51 10.65
CA LYS A 224 12.63 2.32 11.77
C LYS A 224 12.22 3.79 11.66
N GLU A 225 12.24 4.36 10.45
CA GLU A 225 11.81 5.74 10.19
C GLU A 225 10.31 5.93 10.44
N LEU A 226 9.48 4.95 10.04
CA LEU A 226 8.03 4.99 10.25
C LEU A 226 7.65 4.81 11.73
N ASN A 227 8.47 4.08 12.50
CA ASN A 227 8.30 3.85 13.93
C ASN A 227 6.90 3.32 14.34
N ASN A 228 6.23 2.60 13.42
CA ASN A 228 5.09 1.76 13.74
C ASN A 228 5.58 0.45 14.38
N ALA A 229 4.70 -0.29 15.07
CA ALA A 229 5.05 -1.59 15.64
C ALA A 229 5.61 -2.54 14.55
N GLU A 230 4.95 -2.58 13.38
CA GLU A 230 5.42 -3.29 12.21
C GLU A 230 5.15 -2.54 10.89
N THR A 231 6.02 -2.77 9.92
CA THR A 231 5.81 -2.37 8.51
C THR A 231 5.80 -3.61 7.62
N SER A 232 4.78 -3.69 6.75
CA SER A 232 4.66 -4.73 5.74
C SER A 232 5.19 -4.27 4.39
N PHE A 233 5.87 -5.19 3.72
CA PHE A 233 6.40 -5.01 2.37
C PHE A 233 5.77 -6.07 1.48
N VAL A 234 5.06 -5.65 0.44
CA VAL A 234 4.45 -6.53 -0.55
C VAL A 234 5.40 -6.68 -1.74
N LEU A 235 5.65 -7.93 -2.11
CA LEU A 235 6.54 -8.33 -3.19
C LEU A 235 5.84 -9.32 -4.13
N PRO A 236 6.33 -9.49 -5.36
CA PRO A 236 5.99 -10.64 -6.20
C PRO A 236 6.34 -11.96 -5.49
N SER A 237 5.51 -12.99 -5.69
CA SER A 237 5.79 -14.36 -5.26
C SER A 237 5.89 -15.29 -6.47
N SER A 238 6.66 -16.36 -6.32
CA SER A 238 6.74 -17.46 -7.30
C SER A 238 5.83 -18.64 -6.97
N ILE A 239 5.26 -18.67 -5.76
CA ILE A 239 4.47 -19.78 -5.22
C ILE A 239 3.08 -19.36 -4.70
N ALA A 240 2.79 -18.06 -4.74
CA ALA A 240 1.54 -17.45 -4.30
C ALA A 240 1.21 -16.22 -5.16
N ASP A 241 0.07 -15.58 -4.94
CA ASP A 241 -0.32 -14.37 -5.69
C ASP A 241 0.57 -13.17 -5.33
N VAL A 242 0.94 -13.04 -4.05
CA VAL A 242 1.89 -12.05 -3.53
C VAL A 242 2.70 -12.62 -2.37
N LYS A 243 3.82 -11.99 -2.07
CA LYS A 243 4.62 -12.23 -0.86
C LYS A 243 4.54 -11.03 0.06
N MET A 244 4.45 -11.27 1.36
CA MET A 244 4.51 -10.24 2.40
C MET A 244 5.68 -10.53 3.35
N ARG A 245 6.46 -9.48 3.64
CA ARG A 245 7.50 -9.49 4.68
C ARG A 245 7.16 -8.43 5.71
N TYR A 246 7.49 -8.70 6.98
CA TYR A 246 7.13 -7.84 8.10
C TYR A 246 8.35 -7.52 8.91
N PHE A 247 8.59 -6.25 9.20
CA PHE A 247 9.73 -5.82 10.00
C PHE A 247 9.25 -4.98 11.17
N THR A 248 9.97 -5.08 12.30
CA THR A 248 9.83 -4.20 13.46
C THR A 248 10.89 -3.08 13.43
N PRO A 249 10.72 -1.97 14.17
CA PRO A 249 11.73 -0.91 14.29
C PRO A 249 13.08 -1.37 14.85
N LEU A 250 13.11 -2.51 15.55
CA LEU A 250 14.34 -3.15 16.05
C LEU A 250 15.11 -3.91 14.95
N GLY A 251 14.58 -3.94 13.72
CA GLY A 251 15.18 -4.64 12.58
C GLY A 251 14.93 -6.15 12.57
N LEU A 252 14.00 -6.63 13.41
CA LEU A 252 13.59 -8.04 13.43
C LEU A 252 12.58 -8.29 12.31
N GLU A 253 12.77 -9.38 11.57
CA GLU A 253 11.79 -9.85 10.60
C GLU A 253 10.84 -10.85 11.26
N MET A 254 9.54 -10.57 11.18
CA MET A 254 8.50 -11.43 11.71
C MET A 254 8.01 -12.38 10.63
N SER A 255 7.75 -13.64 10.99
CA SER A 255 7.20 -14.63 10.05
C SER A 255 5.78 -14.29 9.61
N PHE A 256 5.00 -13.64 10.49
CA PHE A 256 3.65 -13.15 10.26
C PHE A 256 3.31 -12.02 11.25
N CYS A 257 2.55 -11.01 10.81
CA CYS A 257 1.97 -9.98 11.68
C CYS A 257 0.52 -9.67 11.28
N GLY A 258 -0.41 -9.79 12.23
CA GLY A 258 -1.85 -9.65 11.97
C GLY A 258 -2.27 -8.26 11.49
N HIS A 259 -2.02 -7.20 12.27
CA HIS A 259 -2.46 -5.84 11.91
C HIS A 259 -1.76 -5.35 10.62
N SER A 260 -0.48 -5.66 10.46
CA SER A 260 0.27 -5.24 9.28
C SER A 260 -0.21 -5.98 8.01
N THR A 261 -0.61 -7.26 8.14
CA THR A 261 -1.31 -7.99 7.08
C THR A 261 -2.64 -7.33 6.73
N VAL A 262 -3.45 -6.97 7.74
CA VAL A 262 -4.73 -6.27 7.51
C VAL A 262 -4.51 -4.97 6.75
N GLY A 263 -3.51 -4.17 7.15
CA GLY A 263 -3.14 -2.94 6.44
C GLY A 263 -2.71 -3.20 4.99
N ALA A 264 -1.87 -4.21 4.75
CA ALA A 264 -1.41 -4.56 3.41
C ALA A 264 -2.56 -5.02 2.50
N LEU A 265 -3.41 -5.94 2.98
CA LEU A 265 -4.57 -6.43 2.25
C LEU A 265 -5.56 -5.31 1.93
N TYR A 266 -5.80 -4.41 2.90
CA TYR A 266 -6.65 -3.26 2.71
C TYR A 266 -6.10 -2.34 1.62
N MET A 267 -4.80 -2.05 1.64
CA MET A 267 -4.16 -1.20 0.63
C MET A 267 -4.11 -1.85 -0.75
N LEU A 268 -3.90 -3.16 -0.84
CA LEU A 268 -4.02 -3.90 -2.10
C LEU A 268 -5.42 -3.75 -2.72
N ALA A 269 -6.47 -3.87 -1.90
CA ALA A 269 -7.84 -3.67 -2.36
C ALA A 269 -8.12 -2.20 -2.73
N LYS A 270 -7.68 -1.25 -1.90
CA LYS A 270 -7.87 0.20 -2.10
C LYS A 270 -7.19 0.70 -3.38
N GLU A 271 -5.99 0.21 -3.69
CA GLU A 271 -5.23 0.48 -4.91
C GLU A 271 -5.63 -0.42 -6.09
N LYS A 272 -6.72 -1.20 -5.95
CA LYS A 272 -7.29 -2.06 -7.00
C LYS A 272 -6.28 -3.06 -7.59
N ARG A 273 -5.35 -3.54 -6.76
CA ARG A 273 -4.36 -4.57 -7.12
C ARG A 273 -5.05 -5.94 -7.17
N LEU A 274 -4.33 -6.95 -7.69
CA LEU A 274 -4.83 -8.33 -7.77
C LEU A 274 -6.22 -8.48 -8.41
N LYS A 275 -6.49 -7.67 -9.45
CA LYS A 275 -7.77 -7.64 -10.19
C LYS A 275 -8.98 -7.23 -9.33
N MET A 276 -8.78 -6.59 -8.18
CA MET A 276 -9.84 -6.03 -7.33
C MET A 276 -10.34 -4.68 -7.87
N ASN A 277 -10.76 -4.66 -9.14
CA ASN A 277 -11.18 -3.44 -9.84
C ASN A 277 -12.70 -3.16 -9.75
N GLN A 278 -13.47 -4.08 -9.16
CA GLN A 278 -14.92 -4.00 -9.01
C GLN A 278 -15.33 -4.47 -7.60
N PRO A 279 -16.58 -4.20 -7.15
CA PRO A 279 -17.11 -4.81 -5.94
C PRO A 279 -17.18 -6.33 -6.06
N GLY A 280 -16.86 -7.04 -4.98
CA GLY A 280 -16.82 -8.50 -4.98
C GLY A 280 -16.12 -9.11 -3.77
N ILE A 281 -16.13 -10.44 -3.71
CA ILE A 281 -15.35 -11.23 -2.75
C ILE A 281 -14.16 -11.81 -3.50
N TYR A 282 -12.98 -11.52 -2.98
CA TYR A 282 -11.70 -11.93 -3.55
C TYR A 282 -10.99 -12.84 -2.56
N GLN A 283 -10.42 -13.92 -3.08
CA GLN A 283 -9.60 -14.88 -2.34
C GLN A 283 -8.30 -15.06 -3.11
N PHE A 284 -7.20 -15.05 -2.40
CA PHE A 284 -5.86 -15.17 -2.97
C PHE A 284 -4.90 -15.74 -1.93
N SER A 285 -3.76 -16.22 -2.41
CA SER A 285 -2.71 -16.81 -1.61
C SER A 285 -1.61 -15.79 -1.32
N VAL A 286 -1.13 -15.76 -0.07
CA VAL A 286 -0.06 -14.85 0.35
C VAL A 286 1.10 -15.66 0.93
N GLU A 287 2.27 -15.58 0.30
CA GLU A 287 3.52 -16.11 0.84
C GLU A 287 4.01 -15.24 1.99
N THR A 288 4.23 -15.84 3.15
CA THR A 288 4.78 -15.18 4.35
C THR A 288 5.96 -15.99 4.88
N GLY A 289 6.68 -15.48 5.89
CA GLY A 289 7.68 -16.27 6.60
C GLY A 289 7.09 -17.46 7.37
N ALA A 290 5.77 -17.48 7.59
CA ALA A 290 5.04 -18.60 8.19
C ALA A 290 4.51 -19.62 7.15
N GLY A 291 4.74 -19.39 5.85
CA GLY A 291 4.22 -20.21 4.75
C GLY A 291 3.19 -19.48 3.88
N VAL A 292 2.56 -20.21 2.97
CA VAL A 292 1.50 -19.68 2.09
C VAL A 292 0.16 -19.75 2.80
N ILE A 293 -0.48 -18.61 3.00
CA ILE A 293 -1.73 -18.47 3.76
C ILE A 293 -2.85 -17.99 2.82
N PRO A 294 -4.04 -18.63 2.82
CA PRO A 294 -5.20 -18.10 2.11
C PRO A 294 -5.74 -16.86 2.82
N MET A 295 -5.93 -15.79 2.06
CA MET A 295 -6.45 -14.51 2.52
C MET A 295 -7.48 -13.98 1.52
N GLY A 296 -8.26 -13.00 1.95
CA GLY A 296 -9.24 -12.40 1.06
C GLY A 296 -9.64 -11.00 1.43
N CYS A 297 -10.37 -10.37 0.52
CA CYS A 297 -10.96 -9.06 0.68
C CYS A 297 -12.40 -9.10 0.16
N LYS A 298 -13.31 -8.41 0.84
CA LYS A 298 -14.63 -8.08 0.36
C LYS A 298 -14.65 -6.59 0.08
N VAL A 299 -14.89 -6.22 -1.18
CA VAL A 299 -15.02 -4.84 -1.64
C VAL A 299 -16.49 -4.57 -1.91
N LEU A 300 -17.08 -3.58 -1.25
CA LEU A 300 -18.49 -3.20 -1.42
C LEU A 300 -18.66 -2.09 -2.48
N PRO A 301 -19.86 -1.90 -3.06
CA PRO A 301 -20.13 -0.89 -4.10
C PRO A 301 -19.76 0.56 -3.76
N GLU A 302 -19.68 0.89 -2.47
CA GLU A 302 -19.33 2.22 -1.95
C GLU A 302 -17.84 2.35 -1.59
N GLY A 303 -17.03 1.33 -1.90
CA GLY A 303 -15.59 1.32 -1.62
C GLY A 303 -15.22 0.91 -0.20
N GLU A 304 -16.19 0.50 0.63
CA GLU A 304 -15.91 -0.14 1.91
C GLU A 304 -15.19 -1.48 1.67
N ILE A 305 -14.11 -1.70 2.44
CA ILE A 305 -13.24 -2.87 2.32
C ILE A 305 -13.22 -3.57 3.67
N SER A 306 -13.54 -4.86 3.65
CA SER A 306 -13.28 -5.78 4.75
C SER A 306 -12.26 -6.82 4.29
N VAL A 307 -11.21 -7.02 5.07
CA VAL A 307 -10.19 -8.03 4.80
C VAL A 307 -10.44 -9.25 5.67
N ASN A 308 -10.02 -10.42 5.21
CA ASN A 308 -10.12 -11.64 5.99
C ASN A 308 -8.89 -12.52 5.84
N PHE A 309 -8.57 -13.24 6.90
CA PHE A 309 -7.53 -14.26 6.93
C PHE A 309 -7.92 -15.38 7.88
N GLN A 310 -7.43 -16.58 7.60
CA GLN A 310 -7.61 -17.72 8.50
C GLN A 310 -6.49 -17.73 9.55
N SER A 311 -6.86 -18.01 10.80
CA SER A 311 -5.88 -18.25 11.87
C SER A 311 -5.04 -19.51 11.56
N PRO A 312 -3.77 -19.57 12.00
CA PRO A 312 -2.96 -20.78 11.88
C PRO A 312 -3.56 -21.92 12.71
N GLU A 313 -2.95 -23.10 12.64
CA GLU A 313 -3.34 -24.24 13.46
C GLU A 313 -3.35 -23.87 14.96
N ILE A 314 -4.46 -24.12 15.66
CA ILE A 314 -4.62 -23.74 17.06
C ILE A 314 -4.31 -24.95 17.95
N LYS A 315 -3.23 -24.88 18.73
CA LYS A 315 -2.78 -25.95 19.63
C LYS A 315 -2.91 -25.51 21.09
N LEU A 316 -4.14 -25.55 21.58
CA LEU A 316 -4.47 -25.15 22.95
C LEU A 316 -4.26 -26.30 23.94
N ALA A 317 -3.55 -26.04 25.03
CA ALA A 317 -3.36 -26.95 26.16
C ALA A 317 -3.62 -26.21 27.47
N GLN A 318 -4.13 -26.90 28.49
CA GLN A 318 -4.25 -26.30 29.81
C GLN A 318 -2.85 -25.93 30.33
N SER A 319 -2.74 -24.77 30.96
CA SER A 319 -1.46 -24.26 31.45
C SER A 319 -1.11 -24.88 32.80
N ASP A 320 0.18 -25.10 33.04
CA ASP A 320 0.72 -25.44 34.37
C ASP A 320 0.91 -24.18 35.24
N ILE A 321 0.93 -22.99 34.61
CA ILE A 321 0.96 -21.69 35.29
C ILE A 321 -0.37 -21.47 36.00
N THR A 322 -0.29 -21.04 37.26
CA THR A 322 -1.43 -20.76 38.12
C THR A 322 -2.01 -19.37 37.91
N HIS A 323 -3.27 -19.17 38.30
CA HIS A 323 -3.90 -17.84 38.34
C HIS A 323 -3.11 -16.86 39.20
N GLN A 324 -2.60 -17.32 40.35
CA GLN A 324 -1.84 -16.50 41.29
C GLN A 324 -0.55 -15.97 40.67
N GLU A 325 0.21 -16.80 39.97
CA GLU A 325 1.43 -16.37 39.29
C GLU A 325 1.15 -15.29 38.24
N VAL A 326 0.08 -15.44 37.45
CA VAL A 326 -0.27 -14.42 36.44
C VAL A 326 -0.79 -13.14 37.10
N ALA A 327 -1.60 -13.27 38.15
CA ALA A 327 -2.13 -12.15 38.90
C ALA A 327 -1.02 -11.32 39.55
N GLU A 328 -0.04 -11.97 40.19
CA GLU A 328 1.12 -11.31 40.78
C GLU A 328 1.95 -10.55 39.73
N ILE A 329 2.23 -11.18 38.58
CA ILE A 329 3.09 -10.60 37.55
C ILE A 329 2.43 -9.43 36.82
N LEU A 330 1.10 -9.46 36.67
CA LEU A 330 0.32 -8.40 36.05
C LEU A 330 -0.23 -7.38 37.06
N ASP A 331 0.07 -7.54 38.35
CA ASP A 331 -0.45 -6.71 39.45
C ASP A 331 -2.00 -6.66 39.47
N ILE A 332 -2.63 -7.82 39.26
CA ILE A 332 -4.08 -7.98 39.28
C ILE A 332 -4.51 -8.38 40.69
N PRO A 333 -5.39 -7.62 41.36
CA PRO A 333 -6.00 -8.03 42.63
C PRO A 333 -6.69 -9.39 42.49
N GLU A 334 -6.54 -10.28 43.49
CA GLU A 334 -7.14 -11.63 43.39
C GLU A 334 -8.66 -11.60 43.14
N ASN A 335 -9.37 -10.64 43.74
CA ASN A 335 -10.82 -10.47 43.55
C ASN A 335 -11.22 -10.00 42.14
N HIS A 336 -10.27 -9.59 41.30
CA HIS A 336 -10.50 -9.25 39.89
C HIS A 336 -10.33 -10.48 38.97
N VAL A 337 -9.66 -11.53 39.44
CA VAL A 337 -9.40 -12.75 38.67
C VAL A 337 -10.63 -13.67 38.67
N ASN A 338 -10.95 -14.23 37.51
CA ASN A 338 -11.96 -15.27 37.41
C ASN A 338 -11.33 -16.66 37.57
N PHE A 339 -11.35 -17.19 38.80
CA PHE A 339 -10.80 -18.50 39.13
C PHE A 339 -11.64 -19.69 38.59
N THR A 340 -12.86 -19.45 38.10
CA THR A 340 -13.70 -20.52 37.55
C THR A 340 -13.29 -20.92 36.13
N HIS A 341 -12.57 -20.05 35.42
CA HIS A 341 -12.01 -20.34 34.10
C HIS A 341 -10.57 -20.81 34.23
N ALA A 342 -10.26 -21.98 33.68
CA ALA A 342 -8.90 -22.49 33.65
C ALA A 342 -8.01 -21.64 32.71
N LEU A 343 -6.72 -21.55 33.02
CA LEU A 343 -5.72 -20.95 32.13
C LEU A 343 -5.36 -21.95 31.03
N TYR A 344 -5.16 -21.42 29.82
CA TYR A 344 -4.63 -22.21 28.71
C TYR A 344 -3.47 -21.48 28.04
N TYR A 345 -2.55 -22.30 27.52
CA TYR A 345 -1.45 -21.88 26.68
C TYR A 345 -1.63 -22.42 25.26
N GLU A 346 -1.53 -21.54 24.27
CA GLU A 346 -1.61 -21.86 22.84
C GLU A 346 -0.21 -21.99 22.27
N LYS A 347 0.16 -23.20 21.85
CA LYS A 347 1.55 -23.56 21.51
C LYS A 347 2.04 -23.00 20.18
N THR A 348 1.15 -22.72 19.22
CA THR A 348 1.54 -22.26 17.88
C THR A 348 2.11 -20.84 17.93
N ASN A 349 1.41 -19.92 18.60
CA ASN A 349 1.84 -18.52 18.75
C ASN A 349 2.46 -18.22 20.11
N LYS A 350 2.41 -19.18 21.05
CA LYS A 350 2.94 -19.07 22.42
C LYS A 350 2.19 -18.04 23.27
N ASN A 351 0.86 -18.09 23.22
CA ASN A 351 0.00 -17.14 23.93
C ASN A 351 -0.57 -17.77 25.20
N LEU A 352 -0.53 -17.04 26.32
CA LEU A 352 -1.19 -17.42 27.58
C LEU A 352 -2.51 -16.65 27.72
N PHE A 353 -3.59 -17.33 28.10
CA PHE A 353 -4.92 -16.74 28.25
C PHE A 353 -5.44 -16.84 29.68
N ILE A 354 -5.97 -15.72 30.19
CA ILE A 354 -6.59 -15.60 31.51
C ILE A 354 -7.85 -14.73 31.44
N THR A 355 -8.88 -15.10 32.22
CA THR A 355 -10.11 -14.30 32.33
C THR A 355 -10.12 -13.48 33.62
N VAL A 356 -10.53 -12.22 33.52
CA VAL A 356 -10.88 -11.37 34.65
C VAL A 356 -12.39 -11.09 34.68
N ASN A 357 -12.90 -10.64 35.82
CA ASN A 357 -14.33 -10.62 36.09
C ASN A 357 -15.12 -9.64 35.21
N ASP A 358 -14.55 -8.46 34.94
CA ASP A 358 -15.24 -7.37 34.25
C ASP A 358 -14.29 -6.39 33.56
N LEU A 359 -14.85 -5.39 32.87
CA LEU A 359 -14.07 -4.33 32.23
C LEU A 359 -13.24 -3.52 33.22
N LYS A 360 -13.72 -3.34 34.47
CA LYS A 360 -12.99 -2.60 35.50
C LYS A 360 -11.72 -3.35 35.91
N SER A 361 -11.84 -4.67 36.05
CA SER A 361 -10.73 -5.57 36.31
C SER A 361 -9.68 -5.54 35.20
N LEU A 362 -10.09 -5.34 33.94
CA LEU A 362 -9.15 -5.11 32.83
C LEU A 362 -8.53 -3.72 32.88
N GLU A 363 -9.29 -2.68 33.18
CA GLU A 363 -8.79 -1.29 33.24
C GLU A 363 -7.67 -1.15 34.28
N ASP A 364 -7.86 -1.73 35.47
CA ASP A 364 -6.99 -1.56 36.63
C ASP A 364 -5.63 -2.28 36.52
N ILE A 365 -5.35 -2.98 35.42
CA ILE A 365 -4.07 -3.69 35.22
C ILE A 365 -2.96 -2.68 34.91
N GLU A 366 -2.04 -2.51 35.86
CA GLU A 366 -0.85 -1.66 35.77
C GLU A 366 0.44 -2.49 35.88
N SER A 367 0.68 -3.35 34.89
CA SER A 367 1.82 -4.27 34.94
C SER A 367 3.18 -3.60 34.65
N SER A 368 4.24 -4.07 35.30
CA SER A 368 5.63 -3.65 35.00
C SER A 368 6.17 -4.42 33.79
N PRO A 369 6.51 -3.75 32.66
CA PRO A 369 6.97 -4.44 31.46
C PRO A 369 8.22 -5.28 31.68
N LYS A 370 9.09 -4.89 32.62
CA LYS A 370 10.30 -5.62 32.97
C LYS A 370 9.98 -6.96 33.64
N THR A 371 9.04 -6.95 34.58
CA THR A 371 8.60 -8.14 35.33
C THR A 371 7.87 -9.09 34.39
N VAL A 372 6.93 -8.56 33.59
CA VAL A 372 6.19 -9.34 32.59
C VAL A 372 7.13 -9.93 31.53
N SER A 373 8.11 -9.16 31.04
CA SER A 373 9.10 -9.66 30.07
C SER A 373 9.92 -10.82 30.61
N LYS A 374 10.38 -10.73 31.87
CA LYS A 374 11.10 -11.81 32.53
C LYS A 374 10.22 -13.07 32.66
N PHE A 375 9.01 -12.92 33.16
CA PHE A 375 8.06 -14.03 33.29
C PHE A 375 7.76 -14.70 31.94
N CYS A 376 7.54 -13.89 30.90
CA CYS A 376 7.29 -14.37 29.55
C CYS A 376 8.49 -15.14 29.01
N LYS A 377 9.71 -14.65 29.23
CA LYS A 377 10.95 -15.33 28.82
C LYS A 377 11.11 -16.68 29.52
N ASP A 378 10.93 -16.71 30.84
CA ASP A 378 11.15 -17.90 31.66
C ASP A 378 10.12 -19.02 31.33
N ASN A 379 8.92 -18.64 30.86
CA ASN A 379 7.84 -19.56 30.50
C ASN A 379 7.62 -19.74 28.99
N ALA A 380 8.51 -19.18 28.15
CA ALA A 380 8.38 -19.19 26.69
C ALA A 380 7.01 -18.68 26.18
N ILE A 381 6.51 -17.59 26.77
CA ILE A 381 5.29 -16.89 26.36
C ILE A 381 5.68 -15.69 25.49
N HIS A 382 4.98 -15.49 24.37
CA HIS A 382 5.12 -14.29 23.54
C HIS A 382 4.10 -13.21 23.93
N VAL A 383 2.87 -13.61 24.23
CA VAL A 383 1.78 -12.69 24.60
C VAL A 383 0.98 -13.26 25.77
N ILE A 384 0.70 -12.43 26.78
CA ILE A 384 -0.34 -12.71 27.78
C ILE A 384 -1.59 -11.94 27.37
N CYS A 385 -2.64 -12.67 27.01
CA CYS A 385 -3.96 -12.14 26.66
C CYS A 385 -4.88 -12.22 27.88
N VAL A 386 -5.20 -11.07 28.46
CA VAL A 386 -6.18 -10.95 29.54
C VAL A 386 -7.50 -10.53 28.93
N LEU A 387 -8.58 -11.24 29.25
CA LEU A 387 -9.90 -10.97 28.68
C LEU A 387 -11.03 -10.96 29.71
N THR A 388 -12.16 -10.38 29.32
CA THR A 388 -13.43 -10.50 30.04
C THR A 388 -14.56 -10.76 29.03
N PRO A 389 -15.61 -11.54 29.38
CA PRO A 389 -16.81 -11.69 28.56
C PRO A 389 -17.76 -10.48 28.68
N GLN A 390 -17.19 -9.28 28.77
CA GLN A 390 -17.86 -7.98 28.73
C GLN A 390 -17.20 -7.15 27.64
N ALA A 391 -17.91 -6.17 27.11
CA ALA A 391 -17.46 -5.27 26.05
C ALA A 391 -18.10 -3.90 26.21
N PHE A 392 -17.45 -2.86 25.69
CA PHE A 392 -18.00 -1.51 25.57
C PHE A 392 -19.10 -1.46 24.51
N SER A 393 -18.89 -2.14 23.38
CA SER A 393 -19.93 -2.32 22.37
C SER A 393 -20.86 -3.47 22.73
N SER A 394 -22.17 -3.24 22.66
CA SER A 394 -23.18 -4.31 22.82
C SER A 394 -23.14 -5.35 21.69
N GLU A 395 -22.43 -5.07 20.60
CA GLU A 395 -22.28 -6.00 19.48
C GLU A 395 -21.11 -6.98 19.67
N ASN A 396 -20.23 -6.71 20.65
CA ASN A 396 -19.03 -7.48 20.93
C ASN A 396 -19.24 -8.36 22.18
N GLN A 397 -18.62 -9.54 22.20
CA GLN A 397 -18.79 -10.52 23.29
C GLN A 397 -17.56 -10.61 24.19
N ILE A 398 -16.40 -10.16 23.70
CA ILE A 398 -15.13 -10.25 24.42
C ILE A 398 -14.37 -8.95 24.28
N HIS A 399 -13.90 -8.42 25.40
CA HIS A 399 -12.86 -7.42 25.45
C HIS A 399 -11.55 -8.06 25.92
N MET A 400 -10.44 -7.68 25.30
CA MET A 400 -9.11 -8.15 25.68
C MET A 400 -8.09 -7.02 25.83
N ARG A 401 -7.02 -7.29 26.58
CA ARG A 401 -5.74 -6.57 26.59
C ARG A 401 -4.62 -7.58 26.36
N CYS A 402 -3.60 -7.21 25.59
CA CYS A 402 -2.48 -8.10 25.27
C CYS A 402 -1.14 -7.47 25.64
N PHE A 403 -0.40 -8.15 26.51
CA PHE A 403 0.93 -7.73 26.95
C PHE A 403 1.99 -8.59 26.26
N ALA A 404 2.91 -7.96 25.53
CA ALA A 404 3.89 -8.67 24.69
C ALA A 404 5.34 -8.13 24.85
N PRO A 405 5.83 -7.82 26.07
CA PRO A 405 7.08 -7.06 26.23
C PRO A 405 8.33 -7.82 25.78
N LEU A 406 8.26 -9.14 25.59
CA LEU A 406 9.36 -9.94 25.03
C LEU A 406 9.62 -9.61 23.55
N VAL A 407 8.60 -9.17 22.81
CA VAL A 407 8.73 -8.75 21.40
C VAL A 407 8.91 -7.23 21.25
N GLY A 408 9.18 -6.53 22.35
CA GLY A 408 9.42 -5.08 22.36
C GLY A 408 8.16 -4.21 22.44
N ILE A 409 6.99 -4.81 22.68
CA ILE A 409 5.71 -4.12 22.79
C ILE A 409 5.17 -4.31 24.21
N ASN A 410 5.14 -3.25 25.03
CA ASN A 410 4.67 -3.38 26.42
C ASN A 410 3.21 -3.88 26.48
N GLU A 411 2.33 -3.16 25.82
CA GLU A 411 0.93 -3.53 25.57
C GLU A 411 0.61 -3.20 24.12
N ASP A 412 0.05 -4.17 23.42
CA ASP A 412 -0.31 -4.03 22.01
C ASP A 412 -1.73 -3.46 21.86
N ILE A 413 -1.92 -2.57 20.89
CA ILE A 413 -3.18 -1.84 20.68
C ILE A 413 -4.28 -2.79 20.21
N PHE A 414 -3.97 -3.70 19.31
CA PHE A 414 -4.89 -4.74 18.88
C PHE A 414 -4.13 -5.93 18.29
N THR A 415 -4.31 -7.11 18.90
CA THR A 415 -3.42 -8.25 18.64
C THR A 415 -4.14 -9.33 17.81
N GLY A 416 -4.05 -9.24 16.48
CA GLY A 416 -4.72 -10.21 15.59
C GLY A 416 -4.26 -11.67 15.73
N SER A 417 -3.02 -11.89 16.17
CA SER A 417 -2.43 -13.24 16.29
C SER A 417 -3.01 -14.05 17.45
N VAL A 418 -3.64 -13.43 18.45
CA VAL A 418 -4.25 -14.17 19.58
C VAL A 418 -5.64 -14.70 19.27
N LEU A 419 -6.32 -14.18 18.24
CA LEU A 419 -7.75 -14.41 17.99
C LEU A 419 -8.11 -15.90 17.83
N GLY A 420 -7.29 -16.69 17.13
CA GLY A 420 -7.51 -18.13 17.01
C GLY A 420 -7.47 -18.85 18.37
N GLY A 421 -6.44 -18.58 19.17
CA GLY A 421 -6.31 -19.12 20.53
C GLY A 421 -7.39 -18.62 21.47
N LEU A 422 -7.80 -17.35 21.33
CA LEU A 422 -8.86 -16.72 22.11
C LEU A 422 -10.20 -17.44 21.92
N ILE A 423 -10.59 -17.74 20.67
CA ILE A 423 -11.80 -18.51 20.39
C ILE A 423 -11.73 -19.89 21.02
N ALA A 424 -10.60 -20.58 20.89
CA ALA A 424 -10.44 -21.90 21.49
C ALA A 424 -10.53 -21.84 23.03
N TYR A 425 -9.90 -20.84 23.65
CA TYR A 425 -9.95 -20.58 25.09
C TYR A 425 -11.38 -20.29 25.56
N ALA A 426 -12.06 -19.37 24.90
CA ALA A 426 -13.43 -18.98 25.22
C ALA A 426 -14.39 -20.17 25.12
N HIS A 427 -14.22 -21.03 24.10
CA HIS A 427 -15.01 -22.25 23.96
C HIS A 427 -14.70 -23.27 25.06
N LYS A 428 -13.42 -23.50 25.41
CA LYS A 428 -13.04 -24.43 26.50
C LYS A 428 -13.56 -24.01 27.86
N ASN A 429 -13.58 -22.70 28.13
CA ASN A 429 -14.13 -22.14 29.36
C ASN A 429 -15.64 -21.83 29.30
N LYS A 430 -16.33 -22.24 28.23
CA LYS A 430 -17.79 -22.04 28.05
C LYS A 430 -18.25 -20.58 28.08
N ILE A 431 -17.34 -19.64 27.80
CA ILE A 431 -17.66 -18.23 27.53
C ILE A 431 -18.50 -18.15 26.25
N ILE A 432 -18.08 -18.88 25.22
CA ILE A 432 -18.89 -19.21 24.04
C ILE A 432 -19.25 -20.69 24.09
N LYS A 433 -20.50 -21.02 23.76
CA LYS A 433 -21.06 -22.38 23.97
C LYS A 433 -21.33 -23.14 22.67
N GLU A 434 -21.54 -22.40 21.58
CA GLU A 434 -21.86 -23.00 20.29
C GLU A 434 -20.60 -23.59 19.63
N ASN A 435 -20.80 -24.66 18.86
CA ASN A 435 -19.72 -25.25 18.07
C ASN A 435 -19.42 -24.48 16.78
N GLU A 436 -20.29 -23.55 16.38
CA GLU A 436 -20.04 -22.64 15.27
C GLU A 436 -20.77 -21.33 15.53
N GLY A 437 -20.23 -20.23 15.01
CA GLY A 437 -20.83 -18.92 15.17
C GLY A 437 -19.94 -17.79 14.71
N GLU A 438 -20.43 -16.58 14.92
CA GLU A 438 -19.71 -15.34 14.72
C GLU A 438 -19.77 -14.54 16.02
N ILE A 439 -18.62 -14.01 16.45
CA ILE A 439 -18.55 -13.09 17.59
C ILE A 439 -17.75 -11.84 17.25
N GLY A 440 -18.08 -10.74 17.90
CA GLY A 440 -17.28 -9.52 17.94
C GLY A 440 -16.26 -9.56 19.07
N VAL A 441 -15.03 -9.13 18.78
CA VAL A 441 -13.94 -9.01 19.75
C VAL A 441 -13.35 -7.61 19.64
N GLU A 442 -13.12 -6.97 20.79
CA GLU A 442 -12.55 -5.62 20.88
C GLU A 442 -11.32 -5.55 21.80
N GLN A 443 -10.45 -4.59 21.51
CA GLN A 443 -9.21 -4.30 22.26
C GLN A 443 -8.84 -2.82 22.08
N GLY A 444 -7.90 -2.32 22.87
CA GLY A 444 -7.25 -1.02 22.64
C GLY A 444 -7.99 0.20 23.19
N HIS A 445 -9.15 0.01 23.81
CA HIS A 445 -9.94 1.10 24.38
C HIS A 445 -9.20 1.82 25.51
N PHE A 446 -8.51 1.08 26.38
CA PHE A 446 -7.68 1.63 27.46
C PHE A 446 -6.42 2.34 26.97
N LEU A 447 -6.04 2.14 25.70
CA LEU A 447 -4.95 2.85 25.03
C LEU A 447 -5.47 4.00 24.15
N SER A 448 -6.75 4.37 24.27
CA SER A 448 -7.42 5.39 23.45
C SER A 448 -7.37 5.10 21.94
N ARG A 449 -7.22 3.83 21.56
CA ARG A 449 -7.17 3.37 20.17
C ARG A 449 -8.06 2.14 19.99
N PRO A 450 -9.39 2.30 20.14
CA PRO A 450 -10.33 1.18 20.07
C PRO A 450 -10.24 0.49 18.71
N GLY A 451 -10.12 -0.82 18.74
CA GLY A 451 -10.22 -1.67 17.55
C GLY A 451 -11.21 -2.79 17.77
N GLU A 452 -11.71 -3.35 16.68
CA GLU A 452 -12.64 -4.47 16.69
C GLU A 452 -12.51 -5.35 15.45
N VAL A 453 -12.93 -6.61 15.60
CA VAL A 453 -13.01 -7.61 14.53
C VAL A 453 -14.27 -8.44 14.67
N ARG A 454 -14.72 -9.01 13.54
CA ARG A 454 -15.65 -10.15 13.55
C ARG A 454 -14.87 -11.43 13.37
N VAL A 455 -15.18 -12.43 14.18
CA VAL A 455 -14.52 -13.73 14.15
C VAL A 455 -15.57 -14.79 13.90
N GLN A 456 -15.48 -15.44 12.74
CA GLN A 456 -16.27 -16.64 12.46
C GLN A 456 -15.47 -17.86 12.84
N TYR A 457 -16.12 -18.82 13.49
CA TYR A 457 -15.47 -20.02 13.95
C TYR A 457 -16.32 -21.27 13.77
N LYS A 458 -15.62 -22.39 13.66
CA LYS A 458 -16.21 -23.73 13.66
C LYS A 458 -15.33 -24.67 14.47
N VAL A 459 -15.95 -25.48 15.31
CA VAL A 459 -15.35 -26.47 16.18
C VAL A 459 -15.81 -27.85 15.74
N LYS A 460 -14.87 -28.70 15.34
CA LYS A 460 -15.16 -30.08 14.94
C LYS A 460 -14.16 -31.01 15.61
N LYS A 461 -14.62 -31.90 16.48
CA LYS A 461 -13.77 -32.87 17.21
C LYS A 461 -12.57 -32.17 17.92
N ASN A 462 -12.82 -31.05 18.61
CA ASN A 462 -11.80 -30.20 19.25
C ASN A 462 -10.76 -29.56 18.31
N GLN A 463 -10.99 -29.58 16.99
CA GLN A 463 -10.24 -28.78 16.04
C GLN A 463 -11.01 -27.50 15.73
N TYR A 464 -10.28 -26.38 15.68
CA TYR A 464 -10.83 -25.05 15.50
C TYR A 464 -10.45 -24.53 14.13
N THR A 465 -11.45 -24.07 13.37
CA THR A 465 -11.24 -23.23 12.18
C THR A 465 -11.74 -21.84 12.54
N VAL A 466 -10.86 -20.84 12.45
CA VAL A 466 -11.16 -19.46 12.85
C VAL A 466 -10.80 -18.53 11.71
N GLN A 467 -11.79 -17.79 11.22
CA GLN A 467 -11.64 -16.79 10.18
C GLN A 467 -11.90 -15.41 10.79
N VAL A 468 -10.92 -14.52 10.61
CA VAL A 468 -10.97 -13.15 11.12
C VAL A 468 -11.39 -12.24 10.00
N PHE A 469 -12.35 -11.36 10.26
CA PHE A 469 -12.78 -10.29 9.38
C PHE A 469 -12.48 -8.95 10.05
N ALA A 470 -11.71 -8.12 9.37
CA ALA A 470 -11.25 -6.85 9.88
C ALA A 470 -11.53 -5.72 8.89
N LYS A 471 -11.74 -4.53 9.45
CA LYS A 471 -11.70 -3.27 8.69
C LYS A 471 -10.35 -2.60 8.88
N ALA A 472 -10.05 -1.62 8.04
CA ALA A 472 -8.93 -0.73 8.21
C ALA A 472 -9.26 0.66 7.68
N ASN A 473 -8.56 1.67 8.16
CA ASN A 473 -8.63 3.03 7.69
C ASN A 473 -7.26 3.49 7.19
N HIS A 474 -7.18 3.90 5.93
CA HIS A 474 -5.95 4.52 5.41
C HIS A 474 -5.88 5.98 5.87
N PHE A 475 -4.81 6.30 6.60
CA PHE A 475 -4.64 7.60 7.24
C PHE A 475 -3.93 8.60 6.32
N PHE A 476 -2.76 8.25 5.79
CA PHE A 476 -2.09 9.00 4.72
C PHE A 476 -1.19 8.11 3.87
N SER A 477 -0.76 8.63 2.73
CA SER A 477 0.33 8.06 1.94
C SER A 477 1.29 9.16 1.52
N THR A 478 2.56 8.81 1.38
CA THR A 478 3.57 9.70 0.82
C THR A 478 4.59 8.91 -0.01
N GLN A 479 5.44 9.63 -0.73
CA GLN A 479 6.52 9.05 -1.51
C GLN A 479 7.84 9.52 -0.91
N ILE A 480 8.67 8.57 -0.49
CA ILE A 480 10.05 8.84 -0.07
C ILE A 480 10.99 8.67 -1.26
N VAL A 481 12.09 9.44 -1.25
CA VAL A 481 13.12 9.43 -2.28
C VAL A 481 14.42 8.99 -1.61
N LEU A 482 14.92 7.80 -1.96
CA LEU A 482 16.18 7.24 -1.48
C LEU A 482 17.30 7.37 -2.51
#